data_AF-A0A7C5HGY8-F1
#
_entry.id   AF-A0A7C5HGY8-F1
#
_cell.length_a   1.000
_cell.length_b   1.000
_cell.length_c   1.000
_cell.angle_alpha   90.00
_cell.angle_beta   90.00
_cell.angle_gamma   90.00
#
_symmetry.space_group_name_H-M   'P 1'
#
loop_
_entity.id
_entity.type
_entity.pdbx_description
1 polymer ?
#
loop_
_entity_poly.entity_id
_entity_poly.type
_entity_poly.pdbx_seq_one_letter_code
_entity_poly.pdbx_strand_id
1 'polypeptide(L)'
;MKKVLFIGFLMLFAFAQFAFATELLTNEGFENWTVNGATGPPDDWNLSGTSITGSQETTNVHGGTYSTNITWTTTSTRYLRQQAVPVTEGTNYLFTFWALDNDPDGRVRVAIRWYDAGSGFVSGYYGDYSADSPDWQQMSSGLQAAPATAVTADIEIRVYDVSGWDGEATVYVDDASFTASTTVEISKAYSISDSEIDVFYTNDVTSVNAADYTLTGTATITFSGATIDGSDAKIVHLTGASATVDGDRTLDNI
;
A
#
# COMPACT_ATOMS: atom_id res chain seq x y z
N MET A 1 18.92 -1.48 -43.89
CA MET A 1 18.31 -2.70 -43.32
C MET A 1 17.83 -2.34 -41.93
N LYS A 2 16.52 -2.39 -41.66
CA LYS A 2 15.97 -2.10 -40.34
C LYS A 2 16.32 -3.26 -39.42
N LYS A 3 17.20 -3.04 -38.45
CA LYS A 3 17.48 -4.01 -37.41
C LYS A 3 16.34 -3.91 -36.40
N VAL A 4 15.72 -5.06 -36.15
CA VAL A 4 14.72 -5.24 -35.09
C VAL A 4 15.52 -5.72 -33.89
N LEU A 5 15.56 -4.94 -32.80
CA LEU A 5 16.10 -5.39 -31.52
C LEU A 5 14.92 -5.73 -30.61
N PHE A 6 14.96 -6.94 -30.04
CA PHE A 6 14.02 -7.40 -29.03
C PHE A 6 14.43 -6.82 -27.69
N ILE A 7 13.48 -6.18 -26.99
CA ILE A 7 13.61 -5.56 -25.67
C ILE A 7 14.14 -6.60 -24.67
N GLY A 8 15.20 -6.23 -23.95
CA GLY A 8 15.79 -7.09 -22.93
C GLY A 8 15.75 -6.43 -21.55
N PHE A 9 15.74 -7.29 -20.55
CA PHE A 9 15.44 -6.98 -19.16
C PHE A 9 16.64 -6.25 -18.50
N LEU A 10 16.40 -5.10 -17.87
CA LEU A 10 17.39 -4.45 -17.01
C LEU A 10 17.37 -5.20 -15.66
N MET A 11 18.43 -5.94 -15.33
CA MET A 11 18.56 -6.54 -13.99
C MET A 11 19.47 -5.67 -13.13
N LEU A 12 18.93 -5.26 -11.97
CA LEU A 12 19.66 -4.63 -10.88
C LEU A 12 20.03 -5.69 -9.83
N PHE A 13 21.31 -5.78 -9.46
CA PHE A 13 21.72 -6.54 -8.27
C PHE A 13 21.88 -5.56 -7.09
N ALA A 14 20.78 -5.22 -6.42
CA ALA A 14 20.84 -4.43 -5.20
C ALA A 14 21.13 -5.34 -3.99
N PHE A 15 22.17 -5.02 -3.22
CA PHE A 15 22.31 -5.52 -1.84
C PHE A 15 21.18 -4.90 -1.00
N ALA A 16 20.10 -5.65 -0.79
CA ALA A 16 18.99 -5.20 0.05
C ALA A 16 19.44 -5.12 1.51
N GLN A 17 19.57 -3.89 2.04
CA GLN A 17 19.43 -3.70 3.48
C GLN A 17 17.95 -3.96 3.81
N PHE A 18 17.68 -4.97 4.64
CA PHE A 18 16.33 -5.22 5.15
C PHE A 18 15.99 -4.12 6.17
N ALA A 19 15.46 -3.00 5.69
CA ALA A 19 14.72 -2.09 6.54
C ALA A 19 13.32 -2.68 6.73
N PHE A 20 12.99 -3.10 7.95
CA PHE A 20 11.62 -3.44 8.29
C PHE A 20 10.77 -2.16 8.21
N ALA A 21 9.61 -2.26 7.58
CA ALA A 21 8.69 -1.14 7.53
C ALA A 21 8.15 -0.85 8.94
N THR A 22 8.12 0.42 9.31
CA THR A 22 7.58 0.86 10.60
C THR A 22 6.06 0.87 10.54
N GLU A 23 5.41 0.25 11.51
CA GLU A 23 3.96 0.33 11.70
C GLU A 23 3.55 1.76 12.09
N LEU A 24 2.51 2.28 11.44
CA LEU A 24 2.02 3.65 11.64
C LEU A 24 0.70 3.69 12.41
N LEU A 25 -0.02 2.57 12.47
CA LEU A 25 -1.19 2.40 13.32
C LEU A 25 -0.79 2.20 14.77
N THR A 26 -1.70 2.54 15.65
CA THR A 26 -1.63 2.21 17.08
C THR A 26 -2.68 1.18 17.43
N ASN A 27 -2.38 0.27 18.36
CA ASN A 27 -3.30 -0.79 18.77
C ASN A 27 -3.85 -1.58 17.55
N GLU A 28 -2.94 -1.93 16.66
CA GLU A 28 -3.21 -2.44 15.33
C GLU A 28 -3.69 -3.90 15.34
N GLY A 29 -3.26 -4.69 16.34
CA GLY A 29 -3.80 -6.01 16.66
C GLY A 29 -4.98 -5.97 17.65
N PHE A 30 -5.58 -4.80 17.92
CA PHE A 30 -6.77 -4.65 18.78
C PHE A 30 -6.64 -5.26 20.18
N GLU A 31 -5.50 -5.12 20.82
CA GLU A 31 -5.22 -5.72 22.14
C GLU A 31 -5.61 -4.81 23.32
N ASN A 32 -5.81 -3.52 23.08
CA ASN A 32 -6.08 -2.52 24.11
C ASN A 32 -7.53 -2.02 24.08
N TRP A 33 -8.20 -2.09 25.23
CA TRP A 33 -9.63 -1.77 25.42
C TRP A 33 -9.88 -1.07 26.75
N THR A 34 -8.85 -0.46 27.34
CA THR A 34 -8.90 0.12 28.68
C THR A 34 -9.71 1.42 28.70
N VAL A 35 -9.61 2.21 27.62
CA VAL A 35 -10.28 3.53 27.53
C VAL A 35 -11.73 3.36 27.12
N ASN A 36 -12.00 2.57 26.07
CA ASN A 36 -13.34 2.40 25.51
C ASN A 36 -14.15 1.27 26.18
N GLY A 37 -13.46 0.34 26.84
CA GLY A 37 -14.07 -0.87 27.41
C GLY A 37 -14.44 -1.91 26.35
N ALA A 38 -14.72 -3.14 26.79
CA ALA A 38 -15.02 -4.27 25.90
C ALA A 38 -16.26 -4.09 25.01
N THR A 39 -17.15 -3.14 25.33
CA THR A 39 -18.35 -2.83 24.53
C THR A 39 -18.18 -1.65 23.57
N GLY A 40 -17.08 -0.90 23.68
CA GLY A 40 -16.71 0.18 22.76
C GLY A 40 -15.61 -0.30 21.80
N PRO A 41 -15.28 0.46 20.72
CA PRO A 41 -14.24 0.05 19.79
C PRO A 41 -12.88 -0.10 20.50
N PRO A 42 -11.90 -0.81 19.89
CA PRO A 42 -10.54 -0.83 20.40
C PRO A 42 -10.04 0.57 20.70
N ASP A 43 -9.20 0.71 21.73
CA ASP A 43 -8.56 1.98 22.03
C ASP A 43 -7.81 2.50 20.79
N ASP A 44 -7.78 3.82 20.60
CA ASP A 44 -7.24 4.53 19.43
C ASP A 44 -8.03 4.39 18.12
N TRP A 45 -9.05 3.51 18.06
CA TRP A 45 -9.93 3.39 16.90
C TRP A 45 -11.28 4.09 17.10
N ASN A 46 -11.83 4.63 16.02
CA ASN A 46 -13.05 5.44 16.03
C ASN A 46 -14.10 4.86 15.08
N LEU A 47 -15.36 4.87 15.52
CA LEU A 47 -16.50 4.47 14.72
C LEU A 47 -17.14 5.67 14.00
N SER A 48 -17.61 5.44 12.78
CA SER A 48 -18.28 6.46 11.95
C SER A 48 -19.65 6.97 12.45
N GLY A 49 -20.25 6.34 13.47
CA GLY A 49 -21.58 6.69 13.97
C GLY A 49 -22.13 5.67 14.96
N THR A 50 -23.41 5.80 15.29
CA THR A 50 -24.08 4.98 16.34
C THR A 50 -24.73 3.69 15.83
N SER A 51 -24.83 3.51 14.50
CA SER A 51 -25.40 2.31 13.87
C SER A 51 -24.34 1.27 13.50
N ILE A 52 -23.17 1.35 14.15
CA ILE A 52 -22.05 0.43 14.07
C ILE A 52 -21.45 0.32 15.47
N THR A 53 -21.02 -0.88 15.84
CA THR A 53 -20.25 -1.17 17.06
C THR A 53 -18.97 -1.88 16.68
N GLY A 54 -17.93 -1.73 17.51
CA GLY A 54 -16.75 -2.58 17.53
C GLY A 54 -16.62 -3.07 18.96
N SER A 55 -16.65 -4.37 19.20
CA SER A 55 -16.62 -4.94 20.56
C SER A 55 -15.53 -5.99 20.66
N GLN A 56 -15.01 -6.17 21.87
CA GLN A 56 -13.90 -7.08 22.14
C GLN A 56 -14.36 -8.52 21.94
N GLU A 57 -13.62 -9.27 21.12
CA GLU A 57 -13.84 -10.70 20.90
C GLU A 57 -12.63 -11.50 21.43
N THR A 58 -12.91 -12.68 21.98
CA THR A 58 -11.91 -13.54 22.66
C THR A 58 -11.84 -14.97 22.09
N THR A 59 -12.77 -15.30 21.18
CA THR A 59 -12.95 -16.62 20.60
C THR A 59 -12.50 -16.64 19.13
N ASN A 60 -13.06 -15.73 18.32
CA ASN A 60 -12.69 -15.57 16.92
C ASN A 60 -11.54 -14.58 16.81
N VAL A 61 -10.33 -15.07 17.08
CA VAL A 61 -9.10 -14.26 17.13
C VAL A 61 -8.11 -14.81 16.10
N HIS A 62 -7.52 -13.94 15.29
CA HIS A 62 -6.51 -14.35 14.31
C HIS A 62 -5.10 -14.28 14.92
N GLY A 63 -4.79 -13.17 15.58
CA GLY A 63 -3.51 -12.89 16.22
C GLY A 63 -3.70 -12.46 17.68
N GLY A 64 -2.69 -12.68 18.52
CA GLY A 64 -2.72 -12.18 19.90
C GLY A 64 -3.81 -12.80 20.79
N THR A 65 -4.51 -11.96 21.56
CA THR A 65 -5.52 -12.35 22.56
C THR A 65 -6.93 -11.89 22.18
N TYR A 66 -7.03 -10.76 21.48
CA TYR A 66 -8.31 -10.13 21.18
C TYR A 66 -8.40 -9.75 19.71
N SER A 67 -9.61 -9.83 19.18
CA SER A 67 -9.95 -9.22 17.90
C SER A 67 -11.12 -8.25 18.10
N THR A 68 -11.53 -7.57 17.03
CA THR A 68 -12.74 -6.74 17.04
C THR A 68 -13.88 -7.42 16.32
N ASN A 69 -15.00 -7.63 17.01
CA ASN A 69 -16.30 -7.89 16.38
C ASN A 69 -16.95 -6.57 15.97
N ILE A 70 -17.04 -6.32 14.66
CA ILE A 70 -17.76 -5.21 14.08
C ILE A 70 -19.19 -5.64 13.73
N THR A 71 -20.18 -4.93 14.25
CA THR A 71 -21.60 -5.15 13.93
C THR A 71 -22.23 -3.86 13.44
N TRP A 72 -23.09 -3.90 12.42
CA TRP A 72 -23.82 -2.72 11.95
C TRP A 72 -25.25 -3.05 11.56
N THR A 73 -26.15 -2.08 11.71
CA THR A 73 -27.61 -2.26 11.58
C THR A 73 -28.22 -1.30 10.53
N THR A 74 -27.43 -0.96 9.52
CA THR A 74 -27.81 0.00 8.49
C THR A 74 -27.23 -0.36 7.13
N THR A 75 -27.94 0.01 6.06
CA THR A 75 -27.46 -0.09 4.67
C THR A 75 -26.63 1.11 4.22
N SER A 76 -26.37 2.05 5.13
CA SER A 76 -25.41 3.14 4.85
C SER A 76 -24.01 2.69 5.21
N THR A 77 -23.01 3.00 4.38
CA THR A 77 -21.60 2.71 4.70
C THR A 77 -21.21 3.22 6.10
N ARG A 78 -20.54 2.35 6.84
CA ARG A 78 -19.90 2.68 8.12
C ARG A 78 -18.44 2.24 8.11
N TYR A 79 -17.68 2.66 9.10
CA TYR A 79 -16.28 2.31 9.24
C TYR A 79 -15.80 2.37 10.68
N LEU A 80 -14.79 1.55 10.96
CA LEU A 80 -13.84 1.66 12.06
C LEU A 80 -12.56 2.29 11.48
N ARG A 81 -11.97 3.28 12.15
CA ARG A 81 -10.81 4.01 11.60
C ARG A 81 -9.80 4.51 12.61
N GLN A 82 -8.57 4.68 12.15
CA GLN A 82 -7.61 5.63 12.70
C GLN A 82 -7.51 6.85 11.78
N GLN A 83 -7.41 8.04 12.38
CA GLN A 83 -7.46 9.31 11.65
C GLN A 83 -6.13 10.03 11.68
N ALA A 84 -5.91 10.85 10.65
CA ALA A 84 -4.77 11.77 10.58
C ALA A 84 -3.40 11.06 10.77
N VAL A 85 -3.29 9.82 10.27
CA VAL A 85 -2.03 9.07 10.27
C VAL A 85 -1.04 9.81 9.36
N PRO A 86 0.16 10.21 9.84
CA PRO A 86 1.10 10.98 9.03
C PRO A 86 1.60 10.20 7.82
N VAL A 87 1.62 10.86 6.66
CA VAL A 87 2.14 10.28 5.41
C VAL A 87 2.97 11.31 4.66
N THR A 88 3.80 10.82 3.74
CA THR A 88 4.63 11.61 2.84
C THR A 88 4.15 11.41 1.41
N GLU A 89 3.86 12.51 0.72
CA GLU A 89 3.53 12.55 -0.71
C GLU A 89 4.46 11.65 -1.55
N GLY A 90 3.87 10.91 -2.49
CA GLY A 90 4.58 10.03 -3.40
C GLY A 90 5.16 8.76 -2.78
N THR A 91 5.15 8.61 -1.45
CA THR A 91 5.58 7.36 -0.79
C THR A 91 4.50 6.30 -0.96
N ASN A 92 4.90 5.06 -1.25
CA ASN A 92 3.97 3.93 -1.32
C ASN A 92 3.67 3.40 0.07
N TYR A 93 2.39 3.17 0.37
CA TYR A 93 1.93 2.57 1.62
C TYR A 93 1.12 1.31 1.36
N LEU A 94 1.18 0.37 2.30
CA LEU A 94 0.38 -0.85 2.30
C LEU A 94 -0.54 -0.83 3.53
N PHE A 95 -1.85 -0.94 3.31
CA PHE A 95 -2.81 -1.21 4.36
C PHE A 95 -3.33 -2.65 4.24
N THR A 96 -3.27 -3.39 5.34
CA THR A 96 -3.85 -4.74 5.46
C THR A 96 -4.61 -4.90 6.76
N PHE A 97 -5.54 -5.85 6.79
CA PHE A 97 -6.09 -6.44 8.02
C PHE A 97 -6.63 -7.84 7.69
N TRP A 98 -6.85 -8.67 8.70
CA TRP A 98 -7.54 -9.95 8.55
C TRP A 98 -9.02 -9.82 8.86
N ALA A 99 -9.87 -10.48 8.08
CA ALA A 99 -11.31 -10.51 8.28
C ALA A 99 -11.81 -11.96 8.37
N LEU A 100 -12.67 -12.25 9.34
CA LEU A 100 -13.55 -13.42 9.33
C LEU A 100 -14.96 -12.90 9.08
N ASP A 101 -15.31 -12.86 7.79
CA ASP A 101 -16.61 -12.45 7.30
C ASP A 101 -17.40 -13.70 6.92
N ASN A 102 -18.18 -14.22 7.86
CA ASN A 102 -19.06 -15.39 7.66
C ASN A 102 -20.53 -14.99 7.83
N ASP A 103 -20.86 -13.79 7.35
CA ASP A 103 -22.18 -13.23 7.35
C ASP A 103 -22.62 -13.01 5.89
N PRO A 104 -23.71 -13.65 5.42
CA PRO A 104 -24.12 -13.53 4.03
C PRO A 104 -24.57 -12.11 3.67
N ASP A 105 -24.92 -11.26 4.65
CA ASP A 105 -25.52 -9.95 4.46
C ASP A 105 -24.53 -8.77 4.64
N GLY A 106 -23.30 -9.03 5.07
CA GLY A 106 -22.28 -8.00 5.32
C GLY A 106 -21.00 -8.15 4.51
N ARG A 107 -20.32 -7.05 4.20
CA ARG A 107 -18.99 -7.08 3.58
C ARG A 107 -18.05 -6.04 4.17
N VAL A 108 -16.77 -6.37 4.24
CA VAL A 108 -15.71 -5.45 4.64
C VAL A 108 -14.70 -5.20 3.53
N ARG A 109 -14.00 -4.07 3.60
CA ARG A 109 -12.85 -3.78 2.73
C ARG A 109 -11.90 -2.77 3.35
N VAL A 110 -10.67 -2.75 2.85
CA VAL A 110 -9.71 -1.67 3.10
C VAL A 110 -10.16 -0.37 2.43
N ALA A 111 -9.91 0.76 3.08
CA ALA A 111 -9.91 2.06 2.46
C ALA A 111 -8.82 2.96 3.04
N ILE A 112 -8.18 3.74 2.17
CA ILE A 112 -7.21 4.77 2.55
C ILE A 112 -7.73 6.09 2.01
N ARG A 113 -7.90 7.10 2.87
CA ARG A 113 -8.36 8.43 2.47
C ARG A 113 -7.26 9.45 2.73
N TRP A 114 -6.83 10.13 1.67
CA TRP A 114 -5.71 11.07 1.72
C TRP A 114 -6.20 12.50 1.96
N TYR A 115 -5.47 13.22 2.80
CA TYR A 115 -5.79 14.60 3.16
C TYR A 115 -4.55 15.50 3.04
N ASP A 116 -4.79 16.74 2.64
CA ASP A 116 -3.77 17.79 2.58
C ASP A 116 -3.53 18.44 3.96
N ALA A 117 -2.55 19.35 4.03
CA ALA A 117 -2.20 20.05 5.27
C ALA A 117 -3.32 20.95 5.83
N GLY A 118 -4.30 21.31 5.00
CA GLY A 118 -5.52 22.02 5.40
C GLY A 118 -6.66 21.10 5.84
N SER A 119 -6.41 19.78 5.97
CA SER A 119 -7.43 18.75 6.20
C SER A 119 -8.46 18.62 5.06
N GLY A 120 -8.12 19.12 3.86
CA GLY A 120 -8.91 18.93 2.65
C GLY A 120 -8.76 17.51 2.13
N PHE A 121 -9.87 16.88 1.75
CA PHE A 121 -9.83 15.55 1.12
C PHE A 121 -9.21 15.65 -0.28
N VAL A 122 -8.14 14.89 -0.52
CA VAL A 122 -7.42 14.86 -1.79
C VAL A 122 -7.99 13.76 -2.69
N SER A 123 -7.93 12.50 -2.22
CA SER A 123 -8.47 11.33 -2.93
C SER A 123 -8.59 10.14 -1.98
N GLY A 124 -9.08 9.00 -2.47
CA GLY A 124 -9.12 7.77 -1.68
C GLY A 124 -8.97 6.52 -2.53
N TYR A 125 -8.41 5.49 -1.91
CA TYR A 125 -8.34 4.14 -2.44
C TYR A 125 -9.34 3.24 -1.71
N TYR A 126 -9.94 2.29 -2.45
CA TYR A 126 -10.87 1.31 -1.92
C TYR A 126 -10.53 -0.06 -2.51
N GLY A 127 -10.26 -1.03 -1.64
CA GLY A 127 -9.97 -2.39 -2.07
C GLY A 127 -11.22 -3.19 -2.43
N ASP A 128 -10.99 -4.45 -2.76
CA ASP A 128 -12.05 -5.42 -2.99
C ASP A 128 -12.80 -5.73 -1.69
N TYR A 129 -14.04 -6.17 -1.84
CA TYR A 129 -14.84 -6.68 -0.73
C TYR A 129 -14.35 -8.06 -0.31
N SER A 130 -14.52 -8.37 0.98
CA SER A 130 -14.43 -9.73 1.51
C SER A 130 -15.42 -10.67 0.80
N ALA A 131 -15.22 -11.96 0.98
CA ALA A 131 -16.19 -13.00 0.65
C ALA A 131 -16.83 -13.55 1.92
N ASP A 132 -18.09 -13.99 1.82
CA ASP A 132 -18.74 -14.79 2.85
C ASP A 132 -18.01 -16.15 2.97
N SER A 133 -17.31 -16.33 4.10
CA SER A 133 -16.35 -17.38 4.34
C SER A 133 -16.20 -17.65 5.85
N PRO A 134 -16.21 -18.93 6.28
CA PRO A 134 -15.94 -19.28 7.66
C PRO A 134 -14.46 -19.14 8.04
N ASP A 135 -13.59 -18.94 7.07
CA ASP A 135 -12.14 -18.81 7.25
C ASP A 135 -11.69 -17.35 7.20
N TRP A 136 -10.63 -17.05 7.97
CA TRP A 136 -9.93 -15.77 7.93
C TRP A 136 -9.35 -15.49 6.53
N GLN A 137 -9.56 -14.27 6.05
CA GLN A 137 -9.05 -13.79 4.77
C GLN A 137 -8.31 -12.47 4.97
N GLN A 138 -7.16 -12.32 4.31
CA GLN A 138 -6.38 -11.10 4.40
C GLN A 138 -6.91 -10.08 3.38
N MET A 139 -7.34 -8.94 3.89
CA MET A 139 -7.72 -7.77 3.10
C MET A 139 -6.47 -6.93 2.86
N SER A 140 -6.31 -6.39 1.64
CA SER A 140 -5.12 -5.64 1.27
C SER A 140 -5.43 -4.53 0.29
N SER A 141 -4.77 -3.38 0.45
CA SER A 141 -4.80 -2.31 -0.54
C SER A 141 -3.85 -2.52 -1.70
N GLY A 142 -2.93 -3.48 -1.59
CA GLY A 142 -1.66 -3.41 -2.32
C GLY A 142 -0.90 -2.12 -2.00
N LEU A 143 0.17 -1.85 -2.74
CA LEU A 143 0.91 -0.60 -2.60
C LEU A 143 0.13 0.57 -3.20
N GLN A 144 -0.08 1.60 -2.38
CA GLN A 144 -0.77 2.83 -2.75
C GLN A 144 0.14 4.02 -2.54
N ALA A 145 0.49 4.72 -3.62
CA ALA A 145 1.24 5.97 -3.56
C ALA A 145 0.37 7.08 -2.96
N ALA A 146 0.85 7.74 -1.90
CA ALA A 146 0.22 8.94 -1.39
C ALA A 146 0.17 10.00 -2.52
N PRO A 147 -1.01 10.58 -2.84
CA PRO A 147 -1.15 11.50 -3.95
C PRO A 147 -0.44 12.83 -3.65
N ALA A 148 -0.29 13.64 -4.70
CA ALA A 148 0.29 14.97 -4.56
C ALA A 148 -0.42 15.78 -3.47
N THR A 149 0.34 16.52 -2.66
CA THR A 149 -0.10 17.33 -1.50
C THR A 149 -0.59 16.56 -0.27
N ALA A 150 -0.66 15.23 -0.28
CA ALA A 150 -1.09 14.46 0.88
C ALA A 150 -0.06 14.51 2.01
N VAL A 151 -0.54 14.78 3.23
CA VAL A 151 0.28 14.80 4.46
C VAL A 151 -0.28 13.92 5.57
N THR A 152 -1.57 13.57 5.50
CA THR A 152 -2.18 12.58 6.39
C THR A 152 -3.10 11.63 5.63
N ALA A 153 -3.36 10.48 6.25
CA ALA A 153 -4.36 9.52 5.80
C ALA A 153 -5.33 9.14 6.94
N ASP A 154 -6.61 8.97 6.61
CA ASP A 154 -7.53 8.18 7.44
C ASP A 154 -7.50 6.73 6.93
N ILE A 155 -7.23 5.80 7.82
CA ILE A 155 -7.15 4.36 7.56
C ILE A 155 -8.45 3.73 8.04
N GLU A 156 -9.25 3.21 7.11
CA GLU A 156 -10.62 2.81 7.38
C GLU A 156 -10.86 1.33 7.02
N ILE A 157 -11.33 0.57 8.00
CA ILE A 157 -12.01 -0.71 7.77
C ILE A 157 -13.47 -0.37 7.52
N ARG A 158 -13.90 -0.47 6.26
CA ARG A 158 -15.27 -0.09 5.88
C ARG A 158 -16.18 -1.30 5.85
N VAL A 159 -17.41 -1.11 6.30
CA VAL A 159 -18.48 -2.11 6.28
C VAL A 159 -19.63 -1.69 5.37
N TYR A 160 -20.26 -2.68 4.74
CA TYR A 160 -21.30 -2.52 3.72
C TYR A 160 -22.37 -3.60 3.88
N ASP A 161 -23.61 -3.26 3.56
CA ASP A 161 -24.66 -4.24 3.29
C ASP A 161 -24.45 -4.90 1.92
N VAL A 162 -25.05 -6.07 1.74
CA VAL A 162 -25.28 -6.66 0.41
C VAL A 162 -26.76 -6.93 0.14
N SER A 163 -27.09 -7.24 -1.12
CA SER A 163 -28.46 -7.58 -1.50
C SER A 163 -28.93 -8.80 -0.72
N GLY A 164 -29.95 -8.63 0.12
CA GLY A 164 -30.39 -9.68 1.04
C GLY A 164 -30.65 -9.16 2.45
N TRP A 165 -30.03 -8.00 2.79
CA TRP A 165 -30.03 -7.36 4.10
C TRP A 165 -31.24 -7.68 5.00
N ASP A 166 -30.97 -8.45 6.06
CA ASP A 166 -31.99 -8.90 7.00
C ASP A 166 -32.20 -7.94 8.19
N GLY A 167 -31.31 -6.96 8.37
CA GLY A 167 -31.36 -5.97 9.43
C GLY A 167 -30.02 -5.73 10.12
N GLU A 168 -29.10 -6.69 10.07
CA GLU A 168 -27.80 -6.62 10.72
C GLU A 168 -26.74 -7.40 9.93
N ALA A 169 -25.46 -7.07 10.15
CA ALA A 169 -24.38 -7.98 9.80
C ALA A 169 -23.22 -7.83 10.78
N THR A 170 -22.44 -8.90 10.90
CA THR A 170 -21.28 -8.98 11.81
C THR A 170 -20.05 -9.57 11.13
N VAL A 171 -18.89 -8.95 11.37
CA VAL A 171 -17.59 -9.41 10.86
C VAL A 171 -16.54 -9.22 11.94
N TYR A 172 -15.66 -10.20 12.09
CA TYR A 172 -14.50 -10.10 12.99
C TYR A 172 -13.31 -9.60 12.20
N VAL A 173 -12.57 -8.63 12.75
CA VAL A 173 -11.35 -8.11 12.13
C VAL A 173 -10.20 -8.12 13.12
N ASP A 174 -9.01 -8.35 12.59
CA ASP A 174 -7.79 -8.49 13.38
C ASP A 174 -6.53 -8.07 12.63
N ASP A 175 -5.42 -7.90 13.36
CA ASP A 175 -4.07 -7.68 12.82
C ASP A 175 -4.03 -6.63 11.68
N ALA A 176 -4.57 -5.44 11.96
CA ALA A 176 -4.43 -4.31 11.04
C ALA A 176 -2.96 -3.89 10.94
N SER A 177 -2.55 -3.38 9.78
CA SER A 177 -1.20 -2.84 9.60
C SER A 177 -1.21 -1.80 8.49
N PHE A 178 -0.65 -0.62 8.76
CA PHE A 178 -0.41 0.41 7.77
C PHE A 178 1.06 0.83 7.80
N THR A 179 1.78 0.47 6.74
CA THR A 179 3.23 0.66 6.69
C THR A 179 3.64 1.40 5.42
N ALA A 180 4.69 2.22 5.53
CA ALA A 180 5.37 2.75 4.36
C ALA A 180 6.24 1.65 3.73
N SER A 181 6.17 1.49 2.42
CA SER A 181 7.05 0.56 1.71
C SER A 181 8.50 1.03 1.85
N THR A 182 9.35 0.17 2.40
CA THR A 182 10.80 0.38 2.48
C THR A 182 11.54 -0.25 1.30
N THR A 183 10.85 -1.02 0.46
CA THR A 183 11.44 -1.70 -0.67
C THR A 183 11.62 -0.74 -1.83
N VAL A 184 12.86 -0.58 -2.27
CA VAL A 184 13.21 0.18 -3.47
C VAL A 184 13.16 -0.78 -4.66
N GLU A 185 12.14 -0.65 -5.51
CA GLU A 185 11.97 -1.47 -6.72
C GLU A 185 11.95 -0.58 -7.96
N ILE A 186 12.43 -1.10 -9.09
CA ILE A 186 12.32 -0.39 -10.37
C ILE A 186 10.85 -0.43 -10.81
N SER A 187 10.24 0.73 -10.95
CA SER A 187 8.86 0.89 -11.44
C SER A 187 8.79 1.00 -12.97
N LYS A 188 9.76 1.68 -13.58
CA LYS A 188 9.89 1.87 -15.03
C LYS A 188 11.30 2.32 -15.38
N ALA A 189 11.68 2.15 -16.63
CA ALA A 189 12.89 2.75 -17.18
C ALA A 189 12.64 3.17 -18.64
N TYR A 190 13.35 4.18 -19.12
CA TYR A 190 13.35 4.52 -20.55
C TYR A 190 14.66 5.20 -20.98
N SER A 191 15.03 5.03 -22.24
CA SER A 191 16.18 5.70 -22.85
C SER A 191 15.89 7.19 -23.09
N ILE A 192 16.81 8.05 -22.69
CA ILE A 192 16.76 9.49 -22.98
C ILE A 192 17.55 9.80 -24.26
N SER A 193 18.63 9.06 -24.48
CA SER A 193 19.51 9.17 -25.65
C SER A 193 20.15 7.81 -25.95
N ASP A 194 20.95 7.76 -27.00
CA ASP A 194 21.74 6.58 -27.40
C ASP A 194 22.74 6.12 -26.31
N SER A 195 22.96 6.90 -25.26
CA SER A 195 23.92 6.59 -24.19
C SER A 195 23.40 6.78 -22.76
N GLU A 196 22.11 7.09 -22.60
CA GLU A 196 21.53 7.50 -21.30
C GLU A 196 20.15 6.89 -21.08
N ILE A 197 19.89 6.47 -19.83
CA ILE A 197 18.62 5.88 -19.38
C ILE A 197 18.21 6.51 -18.05
N ASP A 198 16.93 6.82 -17.91
CA ASP A 198 16.33 7.10 -16.60
C ASP A 198 15.70 5.83 -16.04
N VAL A 199 16.02 5.52 -14.79
CA VAL A 199 15.40 4.44 -14.01
C VAL A 199 14.59 5.06 -12.88
N PHE A 200 13.32 4.71 -12.78
CA PHE A 200 12.40 5.21 -11.78
C PHE A 200 12.15 4.15 -10.73
N TYR A 201 12.24 4.54 -9.48
CA TYR A 201 12.04 3.67 -8.34
C TYR A 201 10.71 3.95 -7.63
N THR A 202 10.21 2.93 -6.93
CA THR A 202 9.00 3.02 -6.10
C THR A 202 9.20 3.88 -4.85
N ASN A 203 10.46 4.08 -4.41
CA ASN A 203 10.85 4.85 -3.23
C ASN A 203 12.21 5.53 -3.45
N ASP A 204 12.56 6.46 -2.57
CA ASP A 204 13.82 7.23 -2.66
C ASP A 204 15.03 6.30 -2.60
N VAL A 205 15.98 6.54 -3.52
CA VAL A 205 17.26 5.83 -3.58
C VAL A 205 18.30 6.67 -2.83
N THR A 206 18.98 6.07 -1.85
CA THR A 206 19.97 6.78 -1.01
C THR A 206 21.40 6.63 -1.51
N SER A 207 21.67 5.64 -2.37
CA SER A 207 22.98 5.39 -2.96
C SER A 207 22.86 4.62 -4.26
N VAL A 208 23.74 4.90 -5.22
CA VAL A 208 23.80 4.20 -6.51
C VAL A 208 25.24 3.88 -6.88
N ASN A 209 25.42 2.75 -7.56
CA ASN A 209 26.65 2.41 -8.24
C ASN A 209 26.33 1.96 -9.66
N ALA A 210 27.00 2.52 -10.66
CA ALA A 210 26.77 2.18 -12.06
C ALA A 210 26.96 0.67 -12.35
N ALA A 211 27.83 0.00 -11.58
CA ALA A 211 28.06 -1.44 -11.69
C ALA A 211 26.84 -2.30 -11.28
N ASP A 212 25.87 -1.74 -10.55
CA ASP A 212 24.66 -2.47 -10.14
C ASP A 212 23.67 -2.62 -11.31
N TYR A 213 23.86 -1.83 -12.38
CA TYR A 213 22.94 -1.74 -13.52
C TYR A 213 23.54 -2.40 -14.76
N THR A 214 22.78 -3.34 -15.33
CA THR A 214 23.07 -3.88 -16.66
C THR A 214 21.81 -3.94 -17.49
N LEU A 215 21.86 -3.38 -18.70
CA LEU A 215 20.81 -3.58 -19.68
C LEU A 215 21.17 -4.82 -20.49
N THR A 216 20.36 -5.86 -20.33
CA THR A 216 20.53 -7.10 -21.09
C THR A 216 19.58 -7.10 -22.28
N GLY A 217 19.88 -7.88 -23.32
CA GLY A 217 19.16 -7.92 -24.59
C GLY A 217 19.91 -8.82 -25.55
N THR A 218 20.03 -8.43 -26.83
CA THR A 218 20.94 -9.12 -27.76
C THR A 218 22.43 -8.93 -27.41
N ALA A 219 22.73 -7.93 -26.60
CA ALA A 219 24.04 -7.68 -26.00
C ALA A 219 23.85 -7.15 -24.57
N THR A 220 24.88 -7.30 -23.74
CA THR A 220 24.93 -6.65 -22.42
C THR A 220 25.50 -5.25 -22.57
N ILE A 221 24.80 -4.26 -22.03
CA ILE A 221 25.24 -2.88 -21.94
C ILE A 221 25.48 -2.55 -20.46
N THR A 222 26.66 -2.01 -20.18
CA THR A 222 27.06 -1.50 -18.86
C THR A 222 27.11 0.02 -18.88
N PHE A 223 27.05 0.65 -17.71
CA PHE A 223 27.11 2.09 -17.56
C PHE A 223 28.36 2.51 -16.78
N SER A 224 28.99 3.61 -17.19
CA SER A 224 30.12 4.18 -16.45
C SER A 224 29.71 5.20 -15.38
N GLY A 225 28.46 5.68 -15.43
CA GLY A 225 27.93 6.65 -14.48
C GLY A 225 26.50 6.29 -14.04
N ALA A 226 26.24 6.53 -12.75
CA ALA A 226 24.90 6.49 -12.15
C ALA A 226 24.81 7.63 -11.14
N THR A 227 23.76 8.43 -11.23
CA THR A 227 23.53 9.56 -10.31
C THR A 227 22.05 9.66 -9.96
N ILE A 228 21.75 9.87 -8.69
CA ILE A 228 20.39 10.18 -8.22
C ILE A 228 20.04 11.60 -8.66
N ASP A 229 18.84 11.81 -9.18
CA ASP A 229 18.34 13.15 -9.54
C ASP A 229 18.26 14.04 -8.28
N GLY A 230 18.76 15.27 -8.38
CA GLY A 230 18.83 16.18 -7.24
C GLY A 230 17.49 16.78 -6.81
N SER A 231 16.46 16.66 -7.65
CA SER A 231 15.10 17.16 -7.42
C SER A 231 14.13 16.02 -7.06
N ASP A 232 14.40 14.80 -7.52
CA ASP A 232 13.59 13.61 -7.24
C ASP A 232 14.47 12.38 -6.96
N ALA A 233 14.64 12.02 -5.69
CA ALA A 233 15.48 10.89 -5.28
C ALA A 233 14.99 9.52 -5.77
N LYS A 234 13.82 9.44 -6.43
CA LYS A 234 13.29 8.23 -7.06
C LYS A 234 13.81 8.03 -8.48
N ILE A 235 14.53 8.98 -9.04
CA ILE A 235 15.07 8.90 -10.40
C ILE A 235 16.58 8.69 -10.33
N VAL A 236 17.07 7.70 -11.06
CA VAL A 236 18.51 7.49 -11.27
C VAL A 236 18.82 7.63 -12.75
N HIS A 237 19.74 8.55 -13.06
CA HIS A 237 20.29 8.76 -14.39
C HIS A 237 21.49 7.84 -14.60
N LEU A 238 21.37 6.92 -15.56
CA LEU A 238 22.47 6.10 -16.04
C LEU A 238 23.11 6.77 -17.25
N THR A 239 24.43 6.89 -17.25
CA THR A 239 25.20 7.56 -18.31
C THR A 239 26.41 6.74 -18.74
N GLY A 240 26.93 7.06 -19.93
CA GLY A 240 28.13 6.41 -20.47
C GLY A 240 27.91 4.93 -20.74
N ALA A 241 26.80 4.61 -21.41
CA ALA A 241 26.53 3.26 -21.89
C ALA A 241 27.70 2.73 -22.74
N SER A 242 28.07 1.46 -22.55
CA SER A 242 29.18 0.81 -23.27
C SER A 242 28.91 0.57 -24.76
N ALA A 243 27.65 0.72 -25.19
CA ALA A 243 27.20 0.62 -26.56
C ALA A 243 25.92 1.46 -26.73
N THR A 244 25.53 1.72 -27.99
CA THR A 244 24.28 2.42 -28.31
C THR A 244 23.08 1.69 -27.69
N VAL A 245 22.33 2.43 -26.88
CA VAL A 245 21.00 2.06 -26.41
C VAL A 245 20.03 2.43 -27.52
N ASP A 246 19.61 1.46 -28.34
CA ASP A 246 18.63 1.69 -29.39
C ASP A 246 17.28 2.03 -28.73
N GLY A 247 16.99 3.32 -28.62
CA GLY A 247 15.80 3.80 -27.92
C GLY A 247 14.50 3.36 -28.60
N ASP A 248 13.60 2.81 -27.79
CA ASP A 248 12.21 2.62 -28.13
C ASP A 248 11.42 3.79 -27.50
N ARG A 249 10.42 4.34 -28.20
CA ARG A 249 9.52 5.38 -27.65
C ARG A 249 8.41 4.79 -26.76
N THR A 250 8.42 3.50 -26.51
CA THR A 250 7.50 2.82 -25.61
C THR A 250 8.03 2.87 -24.18
N LEU A 251 7.11 3.12 -23.27
CA LEU A 251 7.34 3.03 -21.84
C LEU A 251 7.27 1.56 -21.46
N ASP A 252 8.38 1.01 -20.97
CA ASP A 252 8.42 -0.31 -20.39
C ASP A 252 7.94 -0.22 -18.93
N ASN A 253 6.73 -0.72 -18.68
CA ASN A 253 6.24 -0.96 -17.33
C ASN A 253 6.76 -2.35 -16.91
N ILE A 254 7.52 -2.41 -15.81
CA ILE A 254 8.08 -3.63 -15.25
C ILE A 254 7.11 -4.21 -14.22
#